data_AF-A0A419DJZ1-F1
#
_entry.id   AF-A0A419DJZ1-F1
#
_cell.length_a   1.000
_cell.length_b   1.000
_cell.length_c   1.000
_cell.angle_alpha   90.00
_cell.angle_beta   90.00
_cell.angle_gamma   90.00
#
_symmetry.space_group_name_H-M   'P 1'
#
loop_
_entity.id
_entity.type
_entity.pdbx_description
1 polymer ?
#
loop_
_entity_poly.entity_id
_entity_poly.type
_entity_poly.pdbx_seq_one_letter_code
_entity_poly.pdbx_strand_id
1 'polypeptide(L)'
;MKMKKSYLAVPLSAALLIPAAGVSAHGHEDHSKMSHSSGKVSLDVSSPASDLRATLDQLLSEHAYLAVVTMQKGIDGKEDFEQAAGALNQNTDDLSAAVGSVYGDEAGEAFKEIWSSHIGYFVDYVKATGAKDEDAKQKALKELDEYRVEQAAFLDKATEGRLKAADLEGGLKVHITQLLTSFDSYVAGDYDATYSNLRIAIEHMYMVGEGLSGAIVDQYPDKFKNTKVDTPAADLRAGLNRNFSEHAALAILTMQKGIDGAKDFDAAAGALNENTDDLSASIGSVYGSEAAQEFKKIWSSHIGYFVDYVKATGAKDEEARDMAVQELDEYRVEQAAFLDAATEGRLKSKDLEEGLKVHVDQLLLAFNSYNEKDYDKTYPA
;
A
#
# COMPACT_ATOMS: atom_id res chain seq x y z
N MET A 1 -36.20 7.21 -6.40
CA MET A 1 -34.97 6.41 -6.55
C MET A 1 -33.91 7.01 -5.65
N LYS A 2 -33.48 6.28 -4.61
CA LYS A 2 -32.42 6.70 -3.70
C LYS A 2 -31.08 6.45 -4.39
N MET A 3 -30.29 7.49 -4.64
CA MET A 3 -28.95 7.38 -5.20
C MET A 3 -28.02 6.77 -4.13
N LYS A 4 -27.26 5.74 -4.51
CA LYS A 4 -26.32 5.04 -3.63
C LYS A 4 -25.12 5.96 -3.35
N LYS A 5 -24.80 6.12 -2.05
CA LYS A 5 -23.58 6.75 -1.55
C LYS A 5 -22.41 5.76 -1.73
N SER A 6 -21.69 5.84 -2.83
CA SER A 6 -20.56 4.95 -3.07
C SER A 6 -19.52 5.63 -3.96
N TYR A 7 -18.86 6.63 -3.40
CA TYR A 7 -17.56 7.20 -3.76
C TYR A 7 -17.10 7.93 -2.50
N LEU A 8 -15.85 7.76 -2.04
CA LEU A 8 -15.30 8.10 -0.71
C LEU A 8 -15.25 6.93 0.29
N ALA A 9 -14.77 5.77 -0.16
CA ALA A 9 -13.73 5.12 0.63
C ALA A 9 -12.41 5.62 0.03
N VAL A 10 -11.43 5.99 0.84
CA VAL A 10 -10.04 6.13 0.39
C VAL A 10 -9.39 4.79 0.74
N PRO A 11 -9.55 3.74 -0.09
CA PRO A 11 -8.61 2.64 -0.01
C PRO A 11 -7.22 3.23 -0.25
N LEU A 12 -6.20 2.75 0.48
CA LEU A 12 -4.79 3.09 0.26
C LEU A 12 -4.30 2.80 -1.19
N SER A 13 -5.17 2.28 -2.05
CA SER A 13 -4.96 2.18 -3.49
C SER A 13 -5.00 3.56 -4.18
N ALA A 14 -3.84 4.20 -4.30
CA ALA A 14 -3.59 5.21 -5.33
C ALA A 14 -3.39 4.53 -6.70
N ALA A 15 -4.36 3.72 -7.12
CA ALA A 15 -4.38 3.26 -8.50
C ALA A 15 -4.73 4.47 -9.36
N LEU A 16 -3.76 5.00 -10.11
CA LEU A 16 -4.04 5.84 -11.28
C LEU A 16 -4.88 4.98 -12.23
N LEU A 17 -6.20 5.07 -12.10
CA LEU A 17 -7.16 4.41 -12.97
C LEU A 17 -7.05 5.06 -14.34
N ILE A 18 -6.07 4.63 -15.13
CA ILE A 18 -6.07 4.88 -16.56
C ILE A 18 -7.20 4.02 -17.12
N PRO A 19 -8.24 4.61 -17.72
CA PRO A 19 -9.31 3.82 -18.32
C PRO A 19 -8.71 2.91 -19.39
N ALA A 20 -8.70 1.60 -19.15
CA ALA A 20 -8.28 0.59 -20.13
C ALA A 20 -9.15 0.61 -21.41
N ALA A 21 -10.22 1.41 -21.44
CA ALA A 21 -11.15 1.54 -22.57
C ALA A 21 -10.56 2.27 -23.80
N GLY A 22 -9.35 2.84 -23.72
CA GLY A 22 -8.78 3.65 -24.82
C GLY A 22 -7.63 3.03 -25.63
N VAL A 23 -6.89 2.05 -25.10
CA VAL A 23 -5.68 1.53 -25.77
C VAL A 23 -6.04 0.37 -26.69
N SER A 24 -6.90 0.62 -27.68
CA SER A 24 -6.95 -0.23 -28.87
C SER A 24 -5.86 0.22 -29.82
N ALA A 25 -4.73 -0.48 -29.85
CA ALA A 25 -3.73 -0.32 -30.90
C ALA A 25 -4.37 -0.62 -32.27
N HIS A 26 -4.74 0.42 -33.03
CA HIS A 26 -5.19 0.33 -34.42
C HIS A 26 -4.09 0.79 -35.38
N GLY A 27 -3.73 -0.10 -36.32
CA GLY A 27 -2.85 0.11 -37.49
C GLY A 27 -1.67 -0.87 -37.45
N HIS A 28 -1.44 -1.80 -38.38
CA HIS A 28 -1.68 -1.83 -39.82
C HIS A 28 -1.61 -3.28 -40.37
N GLU A 29 -2.45 -3.57 -41.36
CA GLU A 29 -2.36 -4.49 -42.52
C GLU A 29 -1.78 -5.93 -42.47
N ASP A 30 -2.51 -6.74 -43.24
CA ASP A 30 -2.47 -8.16 -43.56
C ASP A 30 -1.12 -8.66 -44.10
N HIS A 31 -0.56 -9.70 -43.47
CA HIS A 31 0.24 -10.71 -44.17
C HIS A 31 0.01 -12.11 -43.59
N SER A 32 -0.35 -13.02 -44.49
CA SER A 32 -0.70 -14.41 -44.27
C SER A 32 0.40 -15.29 -43.66
N LYS A 33 -0.04 -16.16 -42.74
CA LYS A 33 0.46 -17.52 -42.41
C LYS A 33 1.98 -17.77 -42.43
N MET A 34 2.55 -17.95 -41.23
CA MET A 34 3.40 -19.12 -40.90
C MET A 34 3.27 -19.44 -39.41
N SER A 35 2.95 -20.70 -39.10
CA SER A 35 2.91 -21.25 -37.75
C SER A 35 4.33 -21.45 -37.23
N HIS A 36 4.72 -20.65 -36.24
CA HIS A 36 5.81 -20.97 -35.33
C HIS A 36 5.31 -20.72 -33.91
N SER A 37 5.30 -21.78 -33.11
CA SER A 37 5.10 -21.72 -31.66
C SER A 37 6.36 -21.10 -31.04
N SER A 38 6.39 -19.78 -30.99
CA SER A 38 7.11 -19.03 -29.97
C SER A 38 6.04 -18.51 -29.00
N GLY A 39 6.12 -18.89 -27.73
CA GLY A 39 5.18 -18.44 -26.71
C GLY A 39 5.15 -16.92 -26.68
N LYS A 40 4.08 -16.32 -27.21
CA LYS A 40 3.82 -14.89 -27.05
C LYS A 40 3.64 -14.66 -25.56
N VAL A 41 4.60 -14.00 -24.92
CA VAL A 41 4.38 -13.38 -23.61
C VAL A 41 3.19 -12.43 -23.79
N SER A 42 2.12 -12.63 -23.02
CA SER A 42 0.99 -11.70 -23.02
C SER A 42 1.52 -10.32 -22.60
N LEU A 43 1.15 -9.29 -23.37
CA LEU A 43 1.46 -7.90 -23.07
C LEU A 43 0.37 -7.26 -22.19
N ASP A 44 -0.61 -8.04 -21.74
CA ASP A 44 -1.73 -7.55 -20.94
C ASP A 44 -1.27 -7.31 -19.50
N VAL A 45 -1.41 -6.08 -19.03
CA VAL A 45 -1.11 -5.67 -17.66
C VAL A 45 -2.13 -6.23 -16.65
N SER A 46 -3.37 -6.47 -17.13
CA SER A 46 -4.46 -7.05 -16.36
C SER A 46 -4.85 -8.40 -16.92
N SER A 47 -4.97 -9.36 -16.00
CA SER A 47 -5.43 -10.71 -16.22
C SER A 47 -6.03 -11.20 -14.90
N PRO A 48 -6.88 -12.24 -14.89
CA PRO A 48 -7.41 -12.76 -13.63
C PRO A 48 -6.33 -13.10 -12.60
N ALA A 49 -5.18 -13.64 -13.02
CA ALA A 49 -4.07 -13.96 -12.14
C ALA A 49 -3.36 -12.70 -11.62
N SER A 50 -2.99 -11.76 -12.51
CA SER A 50 -2.31 -10.53 -12.10
C SER A 50 -3.21 -9.58 -11.30
N ASP A 51 -4.53 -9.64 -11.51
CA ASP A 51 -5.51 -8.90 -10.69
C ASP A 51 -5.63 -9.49 -9.29
N LEU A 52 -5.65 -10.84 -9.15
CA LEU A 52 -5.60 -11.48 -7.84
C LEU A 52 -4.32 -11.08 -7.08
N ARG A 53 -3.16 -11.14 -7.74
CA ARG A 53 -1.89 -10.69 -7.15
C ARG A 53 -2.00 -9.24 -6.69
N ALA A 54 -2.45 -8.34 -7.56
CA ALA A 54 -2.58 -6.92 -7.21
C ALA A 54 -3.52 -6.68 -6.00
N THR A 55 -4.61 -7.44 -5.88
CA THR A 55 -5.51 -7.37 -4.73
C THR A 55 -4.82 -7.86 -3.45
N LEU A 56 -4.15 -9.01 -3.48
CA LEU A 56 -3.46 -9.54 -2.30
C LEU A 56 -2.27 -8.67 -1.88
N ASP A 57 -1.48 -8.20 -2.84
CA ASP A 57 -0.38 -7.26 -2.63
C ASP A 57 -0.86 -6.00 -1.90
N GLN A 58 -1.96 -5.40 -2.38
CA GLN A 58 -2.55 -4.22 -1.75
C GLN A 58 -2.98 -4.51 -0.30
N LEU A 59 -3.79 -5.55 -0.09
CA LEU A 59 -4.37 -5.84 1.22
C LEU A 59 -3.31 -6.22 2.25
N LEU A 60 -2.33 -7.04 1.87
CA LEU A 60 -1.25 -7.46 2.78
C LEU A 60 -0.29 -6.30 3.10
N SER A 61 0.03 -5.45 2.14
CA SER A 61 0.90 -4.29 2.38
C SER A 61 0.21 -3.21 3.22
N GLU A 62 -1.07 -2.96 2.98
CA GLU A 62 -1.92 -2.11 3.81
C GLU A 62 -2.00 -2.64 5.25
N HIS A 63 -2.11 -3.96 5.44
CA HIS A 63 -2.05 -4.58 6.77
C HIS A 63 -0.77 -4.22 7.51
N ALA A 64 0.39 -4.35 6.88
CA ALA A 64 1.68 -4.04 7.49
C ALA A 64 1.76 -2.57 7.94
N TYR A 65 1.31 -1.64 7.09
CA TYR A 65 1.25 -0.23 7.42
C TYR A 65 0.30 0.06 8.58
N LEU A 66 -0.95 -0.42 8.50
CA LEU A 66 -1.96 -0.21 9.52
C LEU A 66 -1.57 -0.82 10.87
N ALA A 67 -0.91 -1.98 10.88
CA ALA A 67 -0.41 -2.61 12.09
C ALA A 67 0.60 -1.71 12.81
N VAL A 68 1.66 -1.24 12.12
CA VAL A 68 2.67 -0.36 12.74
C VAL A 68 2.04 0.95 13.21
N VAL A 69 1.23 1.60 12.38
CA VAL A 69 0.60 2.88 12.73
C VAL A 69 -0.36 2.73 13.92
N THR A 70 -1.13 1.64 13.98
CA THR A 70 -2.00 1.35 15.12
C THR A 70 -1.20 1.09 16.39
N MET A 71 -0.09 0.37 16.31
CA MET A 71 0.80 0.15 17.46
C MET A 71 1.41 1.48 17.97
N GLN A 72 1.87 2.35 17.06
CA GLN A 72 2.35 3.70 17.42
C GLN A 72 1.27 4.53 18.12
N LYS A 73 0.06 4.58 17.53
CA LYS A 73 -1.08 5.30 18.13
C LYS A 73 -1.47 4.74 19.49
N GLY A 74 -1.39 3.42 19.65
CA GLY A 74 -1.68 2.73 20.90
C GLY A 74 -0.69 3.07 22.01
N ILE A 75 0.61 3.10 21.72
CA ILE A 75 1.62 3.45 22.73
C ILE A 75 1.60 4.94 23.08
N ASP A 76 1.29 5.80 22.12
CA ASP A 76 1.18 7.26 22.32
C ASP A 76 -0.15 7.69 22.97
N GLY A 77 -1.14 6.79 23.02
CA GLY A 77 -2.49 7.09 23.51
C GLY A 77 -3.23 8.11 22.64
N LYS A 78 -3.08 8.02 21.31
CA LYS A 78 -3.69 8.94 20.35
C LYS A 78 -5.21 8.82 20.33
N GLU A 79 -5.90 9.94 20.15
CA GLU A 79 -7.37 10.01 20.14
C GLU A 79 -8.01 9.19 19.02
N ASP A 80 -7.29 8.95 17.92
CA ASP A 80 -7.74 8.22 16.74
C ASP A 80 -7.28 6.75 16.71
N PHE A 81 -6.81 6.21 17.84
CA PHE A 81 -6.39 4.82 17.96
C PHE A 81 -7.51 3.84 17.55
N GLU A 82 -8.74 4.06 18.01
CA GLU A 82 -9.86 3.16 17.73
C GLU A 82 -10.22 3.13 16.23
N GLN A 83 -10.11 4.27 15.54
CA GLN A 83 -10.33 4.33 14.10
C GLN A 83 -9.22 3.66 13.30
N ALA A 84 -7.96 3.82 13.71
CA ALA A 84 -6.84 3.09 13.09
C ALA A 84 -6.96 1.58 13.30
N ALA A 85 -7.32 1.14 14.51
CA ALA A 85 -7.60 -0.27 14.79
C ALA A 85 -8.83 -0.78 14.01
N GLY A 86 -9.85 0.05 13.84
CA GLY A 86 -11.02 -0.22 13.00
C GLY A 86 -10.63 -0.46 11.54
N ALA A 87 -9.78 0.40 10.96
CA ALA A 87 -9.26 0.22 9.60
C ALA A 87 -8.44 -1.08 9.46
N LEU A 88 -7.61 -1.42 10.46
CA LEU A 88 -6.86 -2.68 10.48
C LEU A 88 -7.79 -3.91 10.52
N ASN A 89 -8.90 -3.83 11.24
CA ASN A 89 -9.91 -4.88 11.27
C ASN A 89 -10.70 -4.95 9.94
N GLN A 90 -11.02 -3.81 9.33
CA GLN A 90 -11.66 -3.80 8.00
C GLN A 90 -10.77 -4.42 6.94
N ASN A 91 -9.46 -4.15 6.97
CA ASN A 91 -8.48 -4.81 6.10
C ASN A 91 -8.45 -6.34 6.33
N THR A 92 -8.64 -6.81 7.57
CA THR A 92 -8.81 -8.24 7.87
C THR A 92 -10.07 -8.83 7.22
N ASP A 93 -11.17 -8.08 7.25
CA ASP A 93 -12.42 -8.49 6.59
C ASP A 93 -12.25 -8.57 5.07
N ASP A 94 -11.53 -7.62 4.48
CA ASP A 94 -11.24 -7.61 3.05
C ASP A 94 -10.30 -8.76 2.63
N LEU A 95 -9.27 -9.07 3.44
CA LEU A 95 -8.41 -10.25 3.23
C LEU A 95 -9.20 -11.55 3.33
N SER A 96 -10.08 -11.67 4.33
CA SER A 96 -10.98 -12.81 4.48
C SER A 96 -11.88 -12.98 3.27
N ALA A 97 -12.49 -11.89 2.78
CA ALA A 97 -13.32 -11.90 1.58
C ALA A 97 -12.52 -12.30 0.33
N ALA A 98 -11.28 -11.83 0.18
CA ALA A 98 -10.40 -12.21 -0.91
C ALA A 98 -10.09 -13.72 -0.89
N VAL A 99 -9.76 -14.29 0.27
CA VAL A 99 -9.56 -15.73 0.45
C VAL A 99 -10.85 -16.51 0.18
N GLY A 100 -11.98 -16.07 0.74
CA GLY A 100 -13.29 -16.68 0.56
C GLY A 100 -13.76 -16.69 -0.90
N SER A 101 -13.41 -15.67 -1.68
CA SER A 101 -13.72 -15.63 -3.12
C SER A 101 -13.12 -16.80 -3.93
N VAL A 102 -12.04 -17.39 -3.42
CA VAL A 102 -11.33 -18.52 -4.05
C VAL A 102 -11.76 -19.85 -3.44
N TYR A 103 -11.81 -19.92 -2.11
CA TYR A 103 -11.94 -21.16 -1.32
C TYR A 103 -13.32 -21.38 -0.71
N GLY A 104 -14.24 -20.42 -0.81
CA GLY A 104 -15.57 -20.45 -0.21
C GLY A 104 -15.66 -19.72 1.13
N ASP A 105 -16.87 -19.33 1.51
CA ASP A 105 -17.13 -18.49 2.69
C ASP A 105 -16.62 -19.13 3.99
N GLU A 106 -16.76 -20.45 4.16
CA GLU A 106 -16.26 -21.14 5.35
C GLU A 106 -14.73 -21.07 5.49
N ALA A 107 -14.00 -21.06 4.37
CA ALA A 107 -12.56 -20.91 4.38
C ALA A 107 -12.13 -19.47 4.67
N GLY A 108 -12.89 -18.49 4.17
CA GLY A 108 -12.72 -17.08 4.53
C GLY A 108 -12.89 -16.86 6.04
N GLU A 109 -13.97 -17.36 6.63
CA GLU A 109 -14.21 -17.22 8.08
C GLU A 109 -13.13 -17.92 8.93
N ALA A 110 -12.68 -19.12 8.52
CA ALA A 110 -11.58 -19.79 9.20
C ALA A 110 -10.26 -19.01 9.09
N PHE A 111 -9.97 -18.41 7.93
CA PHE A 111 -8.83 -17.51 7.77
C PHE A 111 -8.95 -16.30 8.70
N LYS A 112 -10.12 -15.66 8.74
CA LYS A 112 -10.37 -14.49 9.58
C LYS A 112 -10.16 -14.77 11.06
N GLU A 113 -10.63 -15.91 11.56
CA GLU A 113 -10.46 -16.30 12.95
C GLU A 113 -8.97 -16.40 13.34
N ILE A 114 -8.17 -17.09 12.52
CA ILE A 114 -6.72 -17.25 12.77
C ILE A 114 -6.01 -15.90 12.62
N TRP A 115 -6.27 -15.17 11.54
CA TRP A 115 -5.65 -13.88 11.23
C TRP A 115 -6.00 -12.78 12.26
N SER A 116 -7.21 -12.77 12.80
CA SER A 116 -7.58 -11.74 13.79
C SER A 116 -6.82 -11.92 15.11
N SER A 117 -6.34 -13.13 15.41
CA SER A 117 -5.67 -13.44 16.68
C SER A 117 -4.34 -12.68 16.84
N HIS A 118 -3.53 -12.58 15.79
CA HIS A 118 -2.20 -11.93 15.89
C HIS A 118 -2.28 -10.42 16.06
N ILE A 119 -3.34 -9.79 15.55
CA ILE A 119 -3.63 -8.37 15.80
C ILE A 119 -3.82 -8.15 17.31
N GLY A 120 -4.58 -9.05 17.96
CA GLY A 120 -4.74 -9.04 19.42
C GLY A 120 -3.41 -9.18 20.16
N TYR A 121 -2.53 -10.08 19.71
CA TYR A 121 -1.23 -10.28 20.34
C TYR A 121 -0.28 -9.07 20.17
N PHE A 122 -0.33 -8.37 19.03
CA PHE A 122 0.38 -7.09 18.88
C PHE A 122 -0.16 -6.02 19.83
N VAL A 123 -1.48 -5.92 19.99
CA VAL A 123 -2.09 -5.00 20.96
C VAL A 123 -1.65 -5.32 22.40
N ASP A 124 -1.59 -6.60 22.76
CA ASP A 124 -1.11 -7.03 24.08
C ASP A 124 0.37 -6.70 24.28
N TYR A 125 1.20 -6.86 23.24
CA TYR A 125 2.60 -6.45 23.27
C TYR A 125 2.76 -4.93 23.48
N VAL A 126 1.96 -4.11 22.79
CA VAL A 126 1.93 -2.64 22.97
C VAL A 126 1.55 -2.26 24.40
N LYS A 127 0.47 -2.85 24.93
CA LYS A 127 0.01 -2.62 26.31
C LYS A 127 1.08 -3.01 27.33
N ALA A 128 1.69 -4.18 27.17
CA ALA A 128 2.76 -4.67 28.02
C ALA A 128 3.99 -3.74 27.96
N THR A 129 4.31 -3.21 26.78
CA THR A 129 5.37 -2.21 26.59
C THR A 129 5.10 -0.94 27.36
N GLY A 130 3.91 -0.36 27.23
CA GLY A 130 3.51 0.83 28.00
C GLY A 130 3.50 0.59 29.52
N ALA A 131 3.10 -0.60 29.95
CA ALA A 131 3.09 -1.01 31.35
C ALA A 131 4.48 -1.38 31.91
N LYS A 132 5.50 -1.50 31.04
CA LYS A 132 6.83 -2.05 31.37
C LYS A 132 6.76 -3.44 32.00
N ASP A 133 5.81 -4.25 31.52
CA ASP A 133 5.56 -5.61 31.97
C ASP A 133 6.27 -6.60 31.03
N GLU A 134 7.46 -7.03 31.41
CA GLU A 134 8.27 -7.94 30.60
C GLU A 134 7.68 -9.35 30.53
N ASP A 135 6.97 -9.82 31.57
CA ASP A 135 6.32 -11.14 31.55
C ASP A 135 5.15 -11.14 30.56
N ALA A 136 4.35 -10.06 30.52
CA ALA A 136 3.28 -9.90 29.56
C ALA A 136 3.80 -9.74 28.12
N LYS A 137 4.94 -9.05 27.91
CA LYS A 137 5.60 -9.01 26.59
C LYS A 137 6.00 -10.41 26.12
N GLN A 138 6.67 -11.18 26.97
CA GLN A 138 7.10 -12.54 26.62
C GLN A 138 5.90 -13.45 26.34
N LYS A 139 4.78 -13.26 27.04
CA LYS A 139 3.53 -13.94 26.74
C LYS A 139 3.02 -13.62 25.34
N ALA A 140 2.92 -12.34 24.97
CA ALA A 140 2.48 -11.92 23.63
C ALA A 140 3.41 -12.44 22.53
N LEU A 141 4.73 -12.43 22.75
CA LEU A 141 5.71 -13.00 21.79
C LEU A 141 5.52 -14.52 21.58
N LYS A 142 5.20 -15.26 22.65
CA LYS A 142 4.90 -16.69 22.56
C LYS A 142 3.60 -16.94 21.80
N GLU A 143 2.57 -16.12 22.02
CA GLU A 143 1.30 -16.19 21.30
C GLU A 143 1.47 -15.88 19.81
N LEU A 144 2.32 -14.90 19.45
CA LEU A 144 2.71 -14.63 18.06
C LEU A 144 3.46 -15.81 17.41
N ASP A 145 4.34 -16.51 18.15
CA ASP A 145 5.04 -17.69 17.65
C ASP A 145 4.09 -18.87 17.41
N GLU A 146 3.10 -19.06 18.30
CA GLU A 146 2.05 -20.07 18.14
C GLU A 146 1.16 -19.75 16.92
N TYR A 147 0.71 -18.50 16.78
CA TYR A 147 -0.04 -18.03 15.61
C TYR A 147 0.67 -18.34 14.30
N ARG A 148 1.97 -18.04 14.24
CA ARG A 148 2.80 -18.26 13.04
C ARG A 148 2.75 -19.71 12.58
N VAL A 149 2.81 -20.66 13.51
CA VAL A 149 2.73 -22.10 13.21
C VAL A 149 1.32 -22.47 12.73
N GLU A 150 0.28 -21.96 13.38
CA GLU A 150 -1.12 -22.23 13.01
C GLU A 150 -1.47 -21.68 11.63
N GLN A 151 -1.15 -20.42 11.36
CA GLN A 151 -1.38 -19.76 10.07
C GLN A 151 -0.63 -20.48 8.94
N ALA A 152 0.63 -20.87 9.18
CA ALA A 152 1.42 -21.61 8.21
C ALA A 152 0.81 -22.98 7.89
N ALA A 153 0.38 -23.73 8.91
CA ALA A 153 -0.29 -25.02 8.73
C ALA A 153 -1.64 -24.88 7.99
N PHE A 154 -2.39 -23.82 8.28
CA PHE A 154 -3.63 -23.49 7.59
C PHE A 154 -3.40 -23.26 6.08
N LEU A 155 -2.46 -22.40 5.73
CA LEU A 155 -2.14 -22.07 4.34
C LEU A 155 -1.52 -23.24 3.57
N ASP A 156 -0.66 -24.04 4.20
CA ASP A 156 -0.13 -25.28 3.61
C ASP A 156 -1.28 -26.21 3.24
N LYS A 157 -2.17 -26.49 4.19
CA LYS A 157 -3.34 -27.34 3.95
C LYS A 157 -4.25 -26.78 2.86
N ALA A 158 -4.58 -25.48 2.92
CA ALA A 158 -5.49 -24.84 1.97
C ALA A 158 -4.95 -24.85 0.53
N THR A 159 -3.64 -24.66 0.37
CA THR A 159 -2.96 -24.66 -0.94
C THR A 159 -2.53 -26.07 -1.39
N GLU A 160 -2.91 -27.12 -0.66
CA GLU A 160 -2.52 -28.52 -0.88
C GLU A 160 -0.99 -28.71 -0.93
N GLY A 161 -0.29 -27.96 -0.07
CA GLY A 161 1.16 -28.01 0.06
C GLY A 161 1.94 -27.33 -1.04
N ARG A 162 1.32 -26.42 -1.81
CA ARG A 162 2.04 -25.53 -2.73
C ARG A 162 2.85 -24.49 -1.96
N LEU A 163 2.32 -24.00 -0.84
CA LEU A 163 3.06 -23.23 0.15
C LEU A 163 3.41 -24.15 1.32
N LYS A 164 4.69 -24.47 1.51
CA LYS A 164 5.09 -25.37 2.61
C LYS A 164 5.04 -24.63 3.94
N ALA A 165 4.48 -25.28 4.97
CA ALA A 165 4.38 -24.71 6.31
C ALA A 165 5.73 -24.22 6.84
N ALA A 166 6.83 -24.97 6.61
CA ALA A 166 8.16 -24.57 7.06
C ALA A 166 8.64 -23.24 6.44
N ASP A 167 8.35 -23.01 5.15
CA ASP A 167 8.74 -21.77 4.47
C ASP A 167 7.84 -20.60 4.90
N LEU A 168 6.54 -20.85 5.05
CA LEU A 168 5.57 -19.89 5.57
C LEU A 168 5.90 -19.47 7.01
N GLU A 169 6.25 -20.43 7.87
CA GLU A 169 6.70 -20.18 9.23
C GLU A 169 7.95 -19.28 9.24
N GLY A 170 8.90 -19.51 8.33
CA GLY A 170 10.09 -18.65 8.19
C GLY A 170 9.73 -17.22 7.80
N GLY A 171 8.91 -17.07 6.76
CA GLY A 171 8.44 -15.76 6.28
C GLY A 171 7.62 -15.00 7.32
N LEU A 172 6.64 -15.64 7.95
CA LEU A 172 5.84 -15.04 9.01
C LEU A 172 6.69 -14.59 10.21
N LYS A 173 7.73 -15.36 10.57
CA LYS A 173 8.68 -14.94 11.62
C LYS A 173 9.40 -13.65 11.24
N VAL A 174 9.89 -13.56 10.00
CA VAL A 174 10.55 -12.37 9.49
C VAL A 174 9.59 -11.17 9.54
N HIS A 175 8.35 -11.35 9.08
CA HIS A 175 7.36 -10.28 9.06
C HIS A 175 7.01 -9.77 10.47
N ILE A 176 6.68 -10.69 11.40
CA ILE A 176 6.41 -10.34 12.80
C ILE A 176 7.61 -9.59 13.40
N THR A 177 8.84 -10.03 13.10
CA THR A 177 10.06 -9.36 13.58
C THR A 177 10.19 -7.95 13.02
N GLN A 178 9.88 -7.73 11.73
CA GLN A 178 9.93 -6.40 11.12
C GLN A 178 8.92 -5.44 11.78
N LEU A 179 7.68 -5.90 12.02
CA LEU A 179 6.65 -5.09 12.69
C LEU A 179 7.05 -4.75 14.14
N LEU A 180 7.52 -5.74 14.91
CA LEU A 180 8.00 -5.51 16.29
C LEU A 180 9.22 -4.60 16.32
N THR A 181 10.17 -4.76 15.40
CA THR A 181 11.37 -3.92 15.34
C THR A 181 11.00 -2.48 15.00
N SER A 182 10.08 -2.27 14.04
CA SER A 182 9.58 -0.92 13.75
C SER A 182 8.98 -0.27 15.00
N PHE A 183 8.14 -1.00 15.73
CA PHE A 183 7.53 -0.52 16.97
C PHE A 183 8.55 -0.28 18.11
N ASP A 184 9.43 -1.24 18.39
CA ASP A 184 10.41 -1.13 19.47
C ASP A 184 11.41 0.01 19.21
N SER A 185 11.85 0.18 17.95
CA SER A 185 12.64 1.33 17.52
C SER A 185 11.89 2.65 17.73
N TYR A 186 10.59 2.68 17.45
CA TYR A 186 9.76 3.87 17.69
C TYR A 186 9.74 4.25 19.16
N VAL A 187 9.50 3.27 20.04
CA VAL A 187 9.49 3.45 21.49
C VAL A 187 10.88 3.87 22.02
N ALA A 188 11.95 3.38 21.40
CA ALA A 188 13.32 3.75 21.73
C ALA A 188 13.73 5.14 21.20
N GLY A 189 12.93 5.76 20.34
CA GLY A 189 13.26 7.02 19.67
C GLY A 189 14.23 6.89 18.48
N ASP A 190 14.47 5.67 18.01
CA ASP A 190 15.21 5.38 16.79
C ASP A 190 14.25 5.42 15.60
N TYR A 191 13.90 6.64 15.18
CA TYR A 191 12.89 6.84 14.15
C TYR A 191 13.37 6.44 12.76
N ASP A 192 14.67 6.54 12.45
CA ASP A 192 15.22 6.05 11.19
C ASP A 192 15.02 4.53 11.07
N ALA A 193 15.33 3.77 12.12
CA ALA A 193 15.08 2.33 12.15
C ALA A 193 13.58 1.99 12.14
N THR A 194 12.74 2.83 12.75
CA THR A 194 11.27 2.67 12.74
C THR A 194 10.76 2.63 11.30
N TYR A 195 11.06 3.68 10.53
CA TYR A 195 10.53 3.82 9.19
C TYR A 195 11.22 2.88 8.21
N SER A 196 12.53 2.65 8.33
CA SER A 196 13.22 1.65 7.51
C SER A 196 12.58 0.26 7.66
N ASN A 197 12.28 -0.19 8.89
CA ASN A 197 11.61 -1.48 9.11
C ASN A 197 10.15 -1.49 8.65
N LEU A 198 9.43 -0.36 8.76
CA LEU A 198 8.07 -0.25 8.20
C LEU A 198 8.08 -0.47 6.69
N ARG A 199 8.96 0.23 5.96
CA ARG A 199 9.09 0.11 4.50
C ARG A 199 9.47 -1.31 4.07
N ILE A 200 10.43 -1.93 4.79
CA ILE A 200 10.82 -3.33 4.58
C ILE A 200 9.65 -4.28 4.85
N ALA A 201 8.84 -4.04 5.88
CA ALA A 201 7.65 -4.86 6.18
C ALA A 201 6.59 -4.77 5.08
N ILE A 202 6.34 -3.55 4.56
CA ILE A 202 5.45 -3.30 3.42
C ILE A 202 5.94 -4.04 2.19
N GLU A 203 7.22 -3.91 1.84
CA GLU A 203 7.82 -4.60 0.68
C GLU A 203 7.73 -6.13 0.81
N HIS A 204 7.98 -6.66 2.01
CA HIS A 204 7.89 -8.10 2.26
C HIS A 204 6.48 -8.65 1.98
N MET A 205 5.43 -7.86 2.23
CA MET A 205 4.05 -8.29 1.95
C MET A 205 3.70 -8.38 0.46
N TYR A 206 4.40 -7.66 -0.42
CA TYR A 206 4.30 -7.89 -1.87
C TYR A 206 4.87 -9.25 -2.28
N MET A 207 5.97 -9.69 -1.64
CA MET A 207 6.51 -11.04 -1.90
C MET A 207 5.53 -12.14 -1.44
N VAL A 208 4.83 -11.90 -0.32
CA VAL A 208 3.79 -12.83 0.16
C VAL A 208 2.59 -12.83 -0.77
N GLY A 209 2.14 -11.67 -1.25
CA GLY A 209 1.03 -11.57 -2.21
C GLY A 209 1.34 -12.28 -3.54
N GLU A 210 2.55 -12.13 -4.07
CA GLU A 210 3.03 -12.89 -5.23
C GLU A 210 3.04 -14.41 -4.97
N GLY A 211 3.62 -14.86 -3.85
CA GLY A 211 3.67 -16.29 -3.52
C GLY A 211 2.29 -16.91 -3.32
N LEU A 212 1.41 -16.23 -2.59
CA LEU A 212 0.05 -16.71 -2.30
C LEU A 212 -0.82 -16.72 -3.57
N SER A 213 -0.81 -15.65 -4.34
CA SER A 213 -1.52 -15.61 -5.62
C SER A 213 -1.00 -16.66 -6.59
N GLY A 214 0.33 -16.87 -6.65
CA GLY A 214 0.95 -17.90 -7.46
C GLY A 214 0.49 -19.31 -7.09
N ALA A 215 0.47 -19.64 -5.80
CA ALA A 215 -0.03 -20.93 -5.31
C ALA A 215 -1.52 -21.15 -5.62
N ILE A 216 -2.34 -20.12 -5.46
CA ILE A 216 -3.78 -20.16 -5.78
C ILE A 216 -4.00 -20.38 -7.28
N VAL A 217 -3.27 -19.65 -8.13
CA VAL A 217 -3.39 -19.75 -9.60
C VAL A 217 -2.92 -21.11 -10.09
N ASP A 218 -1.86 -21.67 -9.51
CA ASP A 218 -1.39 -23.02 -9.81
C ASP A 218 -2.40 -24.10 -9.35
N GLN A 219 -3.13 -23.87 -8.26
CA GLN A 219 -4.20 -24.78 -7.80
C GLN A 219 -5.43 -24.74 -8.72
N TYR A 220 -5.76 -23.58 -9.29
CA TYR A 220 -6.98 -23.38 -10.09
C TYR A 220 -6.72 -22.76 -11.47
N PRO A 221 -5.88 -23.35 -12.33
CA PRO A 221 -5.45 -22.72 -13.58
C PRO A 221 -6.61 -22.32 -14.50
N ASP A 222 -7.68 -23.11 -14.54
CA ASP A 222 -8.86 -22.82 -15.35
C ASP A 222 -9.67 -21.62 -14.83
N LYS A 223 -9.78 -21.43 -13.50
CA LYS A 223 -10.45 -20.24 -12.91
C LYS A 223 -9.74 -18.95 -13.33
N PHE A 224 -8.43 -19.01 -13.48
CA PHE A 224 -7.58 -17.89 -13.88
C PHE A 224 -7.22 -17.89 -15.37
N LYS A 225 -7.96 -18.64 -16.19
CA LYS A 225 -7.80 -18.68 -17.65
C LYS A 225 -6.36 -19.01 -18.10
N ASN A 226 -5.63 -19.79 -17.30
CA ASN A 226 -4.22 -20.14 -17.52
C ASN A 226 -3.30 -18.92 -17.65
N THR A 227 -3.67 -17.79 -17.03
CA THR A 227 -2.83 -16.59 -16.95
C THR A 227 -1.85 -16.69 -15.78
N LYS A 228 -0.83 -15.82 -15.75
CA LYS A 228 0.27 -15.86 -14.79
C LYS A 228 0.27 -14.63 -13.88
N VAL A 229 0.75 -14.81 -12.65
CA VAL A 229 0.90 -13.73 -11.66
C VAL A 229 2.17 -12.89 -11.88
N ASP A 230 3.16 -13.46 -12.57
CA ASP A 230 4.57 -13.02 -12.63
C ASP A 230 5.02 -12.69 -14.07
N THR A 231 4.15 -12.11 -14.89
CA THR A 231 4.58 -11.58 -16.19
C THR A 231 5.39 -10.29 -15.98
N PRO A 232 6.31 -9.91 -16.88
CA PRO A 232 7.04 -8.65 -16.75
C PRO A 232 6.12 -7.41 -16.62
N ALA A 233 4.95 -7.44 -17.27
CA ALA A 233 3.96 -6.38 -17.16
C ALA A 233 3.26 -6.39 -15.79
N ALA A 234 2.98 -7.58 -15.23
CA ALA A 234 2.43 -7.72 -13.88
C ALA A 234 3.44 -7.29 -12.81
N ASP A 235 4.73 -7.63 -12.97
CA ASP A 235 5.80 -7.21 -12.06
C ASP A 235 5.98 -5.69 -12.05
N LEU A 236 5.98 -5.06 -13.24
CA LEU A 236 6.04 -3.60 -13.34
C LEU A 236 4.82 -2.96 -12.65
N ARG A 237 3.62 -3.50 -12.86
CA ARG A 237 2.41 -3.02 -12.19
C ARG A 237 2.50 -3.17 -10.68
N ALA A 238 2.96 -4.33 -10.18
CA ALA A 238 3.11 -4.58 -8.75
C ALA A 238 4.11 -3.61 -8.11
N GLY A 239 5.27 -3.39 -8.76
CA GLY A 239 6.27 -2.43 -8.30
C GLY A 239 5.77 -0.98 -8.28
N LEU A 240 5.05 -0.55 -9.32
CA LEU A 240 4.44 0.78 -9.33
C LEU A 240 3.34 0.91 -8.27
N ASN A 241 2.47 -0.09 -8.14
CA ASN A 241 1.43 -0.11 -7.10
C ASN A 241 2.04 -0.02 -5.70
N ARG A 242 3.13 -0.75 -5.44
CA ARG A 242 3.88 -0.66 -4.18
C ARG A 242 4.33 0.75 -3.90
N ASN A 243 5.06 1.34 -4.83
CA ASN A 243 5.66 2.64 -4.61
C ASN A 243 4.59 3.75 -4.47
N PHE A 244 3.50 3.72 -5.26
CA PHE A 244 2.42 4.70 -5.13
C PHE A 244 1.56 4.51 -3.87
N SER A 245 1.29 3.27 -3.46
CA SER A 245 0.52 3.03 -2.22
C SER A 245 1.32 3.42 -0.98
N GLU A 246 2.61 3.06 -0.96
CA GLU A 246 3.54 3.51 0.08
C GLU A 246 3.67 5.04 0.11
N HIS A 247 3.77 5.70 -1.06
CA HIS A 247 3.79 7.16 -1.15
C HIS A 247 2.59 7.79 -0.47
N ALA A 248 1.38 7.34 -0.81
CA ALA A 248 0.15 7.88 -0.24
C ALA A 248 0.09 7.67 1.29
N ALA A 249 0.48 6.48 1.76
CA ALA A 249 0.54 6.15 3.18
C ALA A 249 1.50 7.06 3.94
N LEU A 250 2.74 7.18 3.45
CA LEU A 250 3.78 8.00 4.07
C LEU A 250 3.48 9.50 3.97
N ALA A 251 2.84 9.96 2.90
CA ALA A 251 2.42 11.36 2.77
C ALA A 251 1.37 11.71 3.83
N ILE A 252 0.30 10.91 3.96
CA ILE A 252 -0.73 11.12 4.99
C ILE A 252 -0.08 11.10 6.38
N LEU A 253 0.74 10.08 6.67
CA LEU A 253 1.40 9.96 7.96
C LEU A 253 2.30 11.18 8.24
N THR A 254 3.12 11.59 7.28
CA THR A 254 4.03 12.74 7.44
C THR A 254 3.26 14.04 7.67
N MET A 255 2.14 14.25 6.97
CA MET A 255 1.28 15.42 7.21
C MET A 255 0.66 15.41 8.62
N GLN A 256 0.19 14.26 9.10
CA GLN A 256 -0.32 14.08 10.47
C GLN A 256 0.79 14.37 11.51
N LYS A 257 1.97 13.79 11.32
CA LYS A 257 3.13 14.01 12.21
C LYS A 257 3.57 15.47 12.21
N GLY A 258 3.50 16.13 11.04
CA GLY A 258 3.84 17.54 10.88
C GLY A 258 2.91 18.48 11.65
N ILE A 259 1.59 18.29 11.54
CA ILE A 259 0.63 19.13 12.27
C ILE A 259 0.65 18.89 13.78
N ASP A 260 0.94 17.65 14.20
CA ASP A 260 1.09 17.30 15.60
C ASP A 260 2.41 17.80 16.23
N GLY A 261 3.37 18.24 15.40
CA GLY A 261 4.74 18.53 15.86
C GLY A 261 5.44 17.29 16.43
N ALA A 262 5.17 16.12 15.85
CA ALA A 262 5.69 14.86 16.34
C ALA A 262 7.22 14.77 16.17
N LYS A 263 7.91 14.15 17.13
CA LYS A 263 9.39 14.08 17.16
C LYS A 263 9.98 13.30 16.00
N ASP A 264 9.19 12.42 15.41
CA ASP A 264 9.53 11.53 14.32
C ASP A 264 9.14 12.09 12.94
N PHE A 265 8.69 13.34 12.86
CA PHE A 265 8.33 14.01 11.61
C PHE A 265 9.45 13.95 10.57
N ASP A 266 10.68 14.30 10.95
CA ASP A 266 11.82 14.34 10.01
C ASP A 266 12.13 12.95 9.45
N ALA A 267 12.00 11.89 10.26
CA ALA A 267 12.22 10.52 9.82
C ALA A 267 11.08 10.00 8.93
N ALA A 268 9.83 10.38 9.21
CA ALA A 268 8.69 10.08 8.34
C ALA A 268 8.84 10.77 6.96
N ALA A 269 9.24 12.05 6.96
CA ALA A 269 9.55 12.79 5.74
C ALA A 269 10.76 12.21 5.00
N GLY A 270 11.77 11.72 5.73
CA GLY A 270 12.90 10.97 5.18
C GLY A 270 12.44 9.73 4.41
N ALA A 271 11.59 8.90 5.02
CA ALA A 271 10.99 7.72 4.38
C ALA A 271 10.18 8.07 3.12
N LEU A 272 9.40 9.15 3.15
CA LEU A 272 8.67 9.65 1.98
C LEU A 272 9.61 10.09 0.84
N ASN A 273 10.76 10.68 1.18
CA ASN A 273 11.79 11.06 0.20
C ASN A 273 12.51 9.83 -0.37
N GLU A 274 12.79 8.80 0.44
CA GLU A 274 13.35 7.55 -0.09
C GLU A 274 12.37 6.85 -1.04
N ASN A 275 11.06 6.88 -0.76
CA ASN A 275 10.04 6.41 -1.70
C ASN A 275 10.04 7.20 -3.02
N THR A 276 10.33 8.51 -2.97
CA THR A 276 10.54 9.32 -4.18
C THR A 276 11.75 8.83 -4.99
N ASP A 277 12.81 8.37 -4.32
CA ASP A 277 13.96 7.77 -4.99
C ASP A 277 13.59 6.45 -5.68
N ASP A 278 12.76 5.62 -5.05
CA ASP A 278 12.29 4.36 -5.63
C ASP A 278 11.35 4.57 -6.82
N LEU A 279 10.45 5.55 -6.76
CA LEU A 279 9.63 5.96 -7.91
C LEU A 279 10.51 6.47 -9.06
N SER A 280 11.50 7.31 -8.75
CA SER A 280 12.43 7.85 -9.74
C SER A 280 13.28 6.75 -10.39
N ALA A 281 13.73 5.76 -9.61
CA ALA A 281 14.42 4.58 -10.11
C ALA A 281 13.51 3.74 -11.02
N SER A 282 12.23 3.59 -10.67
CA SER A 282 11.23 2.89 -11.50
C SER A 282 11.06 3.57 -12.87
N ILE A 283 10.93 4.90 -12.88
CA ILE A 283 10.89 5.69 -14.13
C ILE A 283 12.19 5.54 -14.93
N GLY A 284 13.34 5.63 -14.25
CA GLY A 284 14.66 5.49 -14.88
C GLY A 284 14.90 4.13 -15.51
N SER A 285 14.32 3.06 -14.94
CA SER A 285 14.44 1.70 -15.49
C SER A 285 13.81 1.55 -16.88
N VAL A 286 12.81 2.40 -17.20
CA VAL A 286 12.09 2.39 -18.49
C VAL A 286 12.59 3.50 -19.42
N TYR A 287 12.76 4.71 -18.90
CA TYR A 287 12.99 5.93 -19.70
C TYR A 287 14.42 6.48 -19.62
N GLY A 288 15.29 5.88 -18.81
CA GLY A 288 16.68 6.30 -18.63
C GLY A 288 16.90 7.36 -17.54
N SER A 289 18.16 7.63 -17.23
CA SER A 289 18.56 8.44 -16.07
C SER A 289 18.16 9.92 -16.17
N GLU A 290 18.11 10.49 -17.36
CA GLU A 290 17.69 11.88 -17.56
C GLU A 290 16.20 12.06 -17.21
N ALA A 291 15.35 11.14 -17.69
CA ALA A 291 13.93 11.12 -17.34
C ALA A 291 13.71 10.90 -15.84
N ALA A 292 14.50 10.03 -15.21
CA ALA A 292 14.45 9.83 -13.75
C ALA A 292 14.76 11.11 -12.97
N GLN A 293 15.77 11.87 -13.40
CA GLN A 293 16.15 13.12 -12.74
C GLN A 293 15.08 14.19 -12.88
N GLU A 294 14.49 14.34 -14.07
CA GLU A 294 13.42 15.31 -14.28
C GLU A 294 12.15 14.90 -13.53
N PHE A 295 11.79 13.62 -13.56
CA PHE A 295 10.68 13.09 -12.74
C PHE A 295 10.92 13.39 -11.26
N LYS A 296 12.10 13.07 -10.72
CA LYS A 296 12.43 13.31 -9.31
C LYS A 296 12.26 14.78 -8.94
N LYS A 297 12.73 15.68 -9.81
CA LYS A 297 12.64 17.13 -9.59
C LYS A 297 11.19 17.61 -9.52
N ILE A 298 10.34 17.20 -10.47
CA ILE A 298 8.92 17.57 -10.49
C ILE A 298 8.20 16.94 -9.29
N TRP A 299 8.38 15.63 -9.07
CA TRP A 299 7.77 14.88 -7.96
C TRP A 299 8.20 15.35 -6.57
N SER A 300 9.42 15.84 -6.39
CA SER A 300 9.83 16.33 -5.06
C SER A 300 9.12 17.64 -4.69
N SER A 301 8.63 18.40 -5.67
CA SER A 301 8.01 19.71 -5.43
C SER A 301 6.67 19.61 -4.70
N HIS A 302 5.81 18.64 -5.06
CA HIS A 302 4.49 18.52 -4.43
C HIS A 302 4.56 18.10 -2.96
N ILE A 303 5.59 17.34 -2.58
CA ILE A 303 5.86 17.02 -1.17
C ILE A 303 6.12 18.32 -0.39
N GLY A 304 6.89 19.24 -0.97
CA GLY A 304 7.12 20.58 -0.42
C GLY A 304 5.82 21.37 -0.24
N TYR A 305 4.96 21.39 -1.27
CA TYR A 305 3.68 22.11 -1.21
C TYR A 305 2.73 21.53 -0.15
N PHE A 306 2.70 20.20 0.04
CA PHE A 306 1.95 19.60 1.15
C PHE A 306 2.51 20.00 2.52
N VAL A 307 3.84 20.06 2.68
CA VAL A 307 4.47 20.55 3.91
C VAL A 307 4.10 22.01 4.18
N ASP A 308 4.09 22.85 3.15
CA ASP A 308 3.71 24.26 3.30
C ASP A 308 2.22 24.42 3.61
N TYR A 309 1.34 23.59 3.03
CA TYR A 309 -0.06 23.52 3.41
C TYR A 309 -0.25 23.15 4.90
N VAL A 310 0.50 22.16 5.41
CA VAL A 310 0.47 21.74 6.82
C VAL A 310 0.92 22.88 7.73
N LYS A 311 2.04 23.54 7.42
CA LYS A 311 2.55 24.68 8.19
C LYS A 311 1.55 25.84 8.22
N ALA A 312 0.99 26.19 7.06
CA ALA A 312 -0.01 27.25 6.92
C ALA A 312 -1.28 26.93 7.73
N THR A 313 -1.71 25.67 7.72
CA THR A 313 -2.82 25.18 8.55
C THR A 313 -2.53 25.37 10.05
N GLY A 314 -1.34 24.96 10.51
CA GLY A 314 -0.94 25.16 11.91
C GLY A 314 -0.82 26.63 12.31
N ALA A 315 -0.40 27.50 11.38
CA ALA A 315 -0.32 28.94 11.57
C ALA A 315 -1.68 29.66 11.46
N LYS A 316 -2.73 28.96 11.02
CA LYS A 316 -4.05 29.53 10.67
C LYS A 316 -3.95 30.62 9.60
N ASP A 317 -3.06 30.42 8.65
CA ASP A 317 -2.79 31.32 7.54
C ASP A 317 -3.52 30.82 6.28
N GLU A 318 -4.75 31.29 6.08
CA GLU A 318 -5.57 30.86 4.94
C GLU A 318 -4.99 31.31 3.58
N GLU A 319 -4.30 32.45 3.52
CA GLU A 319 -3.67 32.92 2.29
C GLU A 319 -2.52 31.97 1.89
N ALA A 320 -1.70 31.56 2.85
CA ALA A 320 -0.64 30.58 2.62
C ALA A 320 -1.18 29.17 2.29
N ARG A 321 -2.33 28.77 2.87
CA ARG A 321 -3.00 27.51 2.49
C ARG A 321 -3.48 27.54 1.05
N ASP A 322 -4.13 28.63 0.63
CA ASP A 322 -4.61 28.81 -0.74
C ASP A 322 -3.45 28.83 -1.75
N MET A 323 -2.33 29.48 -1.40
CA MET A 323 -1.11 29.45 -2.21
C MET A 323 -0.57 28.03 -2.40
N ALA A 324 -0.45 27.25 -1.32
CA ALA A 324 0.04 25.87 -1.41
C ALA A 324 -0.88 24.97 -2.28
N VAL A 325 -2.21 25.20 -2.23
CA VAL A 325 -3.16 24.50 -3.11
C VAL A 325 -2.97 24.91 -4.58
N GLN A 326 -2.73 26.20 -4.85
CA GLN A 326 -2.41 26.67 -6.20
C GLN A 326 -1.12 26.02 -6.73
N GLU A 327 -0.08 25.91 -5.91
CA GLU A 327 1.18 25.27 -6.29
C GLU A 327 1.01 23.77 -6.57
N LEU A 328 0.16 23.07 -5.81
CA LEU A 328 -0.23 21.68 -6.10
C LEU A 328 -0.96 21.54 -7.44
N ASP A 329 -1.82 22.50 -7.79
CA ASP A 329 -2.50 22.55 -9.08
C ASP A 329 -1.53 22.81 -10.25
N GLU A 330 -0.54 23.68 -10.06
CA GLU A 330 0.53 23.94 -11.03
C GLU A 330 1.42 22.71 -11.24
N TYR A 331 1.84 22.07 -10.14
CA TYR A 331 2.58 20.80 -10.17
C TYR A 331 1.85 19.74 -10.98
N ARG A 332 0.54 19.60 -10.76
CA ARG A 332 -0.28 18.59 -11.42
C ARG A 332 -0.27 18.73 -12.94
N VAL A 333 -0.31 19.96 -13.43
CA VAL A 333 -0.21 20.28 -14.87
C VAL A 333 1.19 19.94 -15.40
N GLU A 334 2.25 20.30 -14.67
CA GLU A 334 3.63 20.01 -15.05
C GLU A 334 3.91 18.50 -15.11
N GLN A 335 3.53 17.76 -14.06
CA GLN A 335 3.69 16.32 -13.96
C GLN A 335 2.91 15.57 -15.04
N ALA A 336 1.70 16.02 -15.36
CA ALA A 336 0.89 15.46 -16.43
C ALA A 336 1.52 15.67 -17.81
N ALA A 337 2.01 16.88 -18.09
CA ALA A 337 2.70 17.20 -19.33
C ALA A 337 4.00 16.37 -19.51
N PHE A 338 4.76 16.19 -18.42
CA PHE A 338 5.95 15.33 -18.42
C PHE A 338 5.61 13.89 -18.79
N LEU A 339 4.61 13.29 -18.15
CA LEU A 339 4.21 11.90 -18.41
C LEU A 339 3.57 11.71 -19.79
N ASP A 340 2.82 12.70 -20.29
CA ASP A 340 2.30 12.69 -21.66
C ASP A 340 3.46 12.64 -22.68
N ALA A 341 4.42 13.55 -22.54
CA ALA A 341 5.60 13.58 -23.40
C ALA A 341 6.41 12.27 -23.30
N ALA A 342 6.71 11.80 -22.09
CA ALA A 342 7.49 10.58 -21.86
C ALA A 342 6.82 9.32 -22.45
N THR A 343 5.49 9.29 -22.46
CA THR A 343 4.72 8.16 -23.00
C THR A 343 4.36 8.31 -24.48
N GLU A 344 4.90 9.33 -25.16
CA GLU A 344 4.58 9.68 -26.55
C GLU A 344 3.06 9.89 -26.76
N GLY A 345 2.40 10.49 -25.76
CA GLY A 345 0.98 10.75 -25.75
C GLY A 345 0.09 9.53 -25.59
N ARG A 346 0.62 8.41 -25.08
CA ARG A 346 -0.21 7.26 -24.68
C ARG A 346 -0.98 7.54 -23.38
N LEU A 347 -0.40 8.32 -22.47
CA LEU A 347 -1.12 8.90 -21.33
C LEU A 347 -1.41 10.37 -21.66
N LYS A 348 -2.69 10.73 -21.79
CA LYS A 348 -3.05 12.11 -22.13
C LYS A 348 -2.92 13.00 -20.91
N SER A 349 -2.32 14.19 -21.08
CA SER A 349 -2.15 15.18 -20.02
C SER A 349 -3.46 15.45 -19.28
N LYS A 350 -4.58 15.59 -20.02
CA LYS A 350 -5.90 15.83 -19.42
C LYS A 350 -6.35 14.72 -18.48
N ASP A 351 -6.12 13.45 -18.83
CA ASP A 351 -6.56 12.30 -18.03
C ASP A 351 -5.65 12.16 -16.79
N LEU A 352 -4.35 12.41 -16.96
CA LEU A 352 -3.37 12.45 -15.87
C LEU A 352 -3.66 13.58 -14.89
N GLU A 353 -3.99 14.76 -15.41
CA GLU A 353 -4.42 15.91 -14.64
C GLU A 353 -5.66 15.60 -13.79
N GLU A 354 -6.66 14.89 -14.32
CA GLU A 354 -7.83 14.51 -13.55
C GLU A 354 -7.48 13.49 -12.45
N GLY A 355 -6.67 12.47 -12.77
CA GLY A 355 -6.24 11.46 -11.81
C GLY A 355 -5.38 12.02 -10.66
N LEU A 356 -4.41 12.86 -10.99
CA LEU A 356 -3.58 13.55 -10.00
C LEU A 356 -4.41 14.50 -9.13
N LYS A 357 -5.46 15.13 -9.68
CA LYS A 357 -6.37 15.97 -8.88
C LYS A 357 -7.08 15.14 -7.83
N VAL A 358 -7.61 13.97 -8.21
CA VAL A 358 -8.25 13.05 -7.26
C VAL A 358 -7.28 12.66 -6.14
N HIS A 359 -6.03 12.33 -6.49
CA HIS A 359 -5.00 11.99 -5.50
C HIS A 359 -4.72 13.14 -4.52
N VAL A 360 -4.49 14.35 -5.03
CA VAL A 360 -4.26 15.53 -4.19
C VAL A 360 -5.46 15.80 -3.29
N ASP A 361 -6.68 15.76 -3.83
CA ASP A 361 -7.91 15.96 -3.06
C ASP A 361 -8.07 14.90 -1.96
N GLN A 362 -7.68 13.65 -2.21
CA GLN A 362 -7.70 12.58 -1.21
C GLN A 362 -6.69 12.82 -0.07
N LEU A 363 -5.47 13.23 -0.38
CA LEU A 363 -4.45 13.55 0.63
C LEU A 363 -4.89 14.74 1.50
N LEU A 364 -5.41 15.80 0.87
CA LEU A 364 -5.96 16.95 1.58
C LEU A 364 -7.18 16.56 2.43
N LEU A 365 -8.04 15.67 1.94
CA LEU A 365 -9.19 15.17 2.70
C LEU A 365 -8.76 14.39 3.95
N ALA A 366 -7.81 13.48 3.81
CA ALA A 366 -7.28 12.69 4.91
C ALA A 366 -6.63 13.59 5.97
N PHE A 367 -5.81 14.57 5.54
CA PHE A 367 -5.20 15.54 6.43
C PHE A 367 -6.22 16.46 7.12
N ASN A 368 -7.14 17.06 6.37
CA ASN A 368 -8.10 18.01 6.93
C ASN A 368 -9.05 17.32 7.91
N SER A 369 -9.57 16.12 7.57
CA SER A 369 -10.40 15.35 8.50
C SER A 369 -9.65 15.00 9.79
N TYR A 370 -8.37 14.63 9.69
CA TYR A 370 -7.53 14.37 10.87
C TYR A 370 -7.37 15.61 11.75
N ASN A 371 -7.02 16.75 11.14
CA ASN A 371 -6.84 18.02 11.84
C ASN A 371 -8.15 18.55 12.47
N GLU A 372 -9.28 18.27 11.82
CA GLU A 372 -10.63 18.57 12.31
C GLU A 372 -11.14 17.59 13.37
N LYS A 373 -10.37 16.51 13.65
CA LYS A 373 -10.75 15.38 14.51
C LYS A 373 -11.99 14.60 14.05
N ASP A 374 -12.28 14.64 12.75
CA ASP A 374 -13.29 13.80 12.09
C ASP A 374 -12.64 12.45 11.71
N TYR A 375 -12.27 11.66 12.71
CA TYR A 375 -11.47 10.46 12.50
C TYR A 375 -12.20 9.36 11.72
N ASP A 376 -13.53 9.28 11.80
CA ASP A 376 -14.33 8.36 10.99
C ASP A 376 -14.19 8.66 9.49
N LYS A 377 -13.91 9.92 9.14
CA LYS A 377 -13.63 10.36 7.77
C LYS A 377 -12.14 10.21 7.40
N THR A 378 -11.24 10.31 8.37
CA THR A 378 -9.81 10.02 8.18
C THR A 378 -9.56 8.56 7.86
N TYR A 379 -10.31 7.66 8.52
CA TYR A 379 -10.23 6.21 8.38
C TYR A 379 -11.57 5.66 7.87
N PRO A 380 -11.92 5.90 6.59
CA PRO A 380 -13.18 5.44 6.06
C PRO A 380 -13.24 3.91 6.10
N ALA A 381 -14.28 3.38 6.74
CA ALA A 381 -14.58 1.95 6.77
C ALA A 381 -15.17 1.43 5.45
#